data_AF-A0A7S4URJ7-F1
#
_entry.id   AF-A0A7S4URJ7-F1
#
_cell.length_a   1.000
_cell.length_b   1.000
_cell.length_c   1.000
_cell.angle_alpha   90.00
_cell.angle_beta   90.00
_cell.angle_gamma   90.00
#
_symmetry.space_group_name_H-M   'P 1'
#
loop_
_entity.id
_entity.type
_entity.pdbx_description
1 polymer ?
#
loop_
_entity_poly.entity_id
_entity_poly.type
_entity_poly.pdbx_seq_one_letter_code
_entity_poly.pdbx_strand_id
1 'polypeptide(L)'
;KEFPFSPAELPSSLLHTGGTGKGGTLKSKTMKLFTGGSKSRLDHNSSKEKEEGDTMDKLLSKQGRTALNHLITTALEIKQQQDDMWKIVVVQSYVRRFLARRQRKRLSLLSCQKPHCFHQLLLKEKAYVVDLTTITNSFLYPSLALAKRGHGKHGINTKEIETIFGNIEEILKLHEGLYEELVRCGKRGGE
;
A
#
# COMPACT_ATOMS: atom_id res chain seq x y z
N LYS A 1 -24.25 20.11 28.16
CA LYS A 1 -22.89 19.70 27.73
C LYS A 1 -22.97 19.40 26.24
N GLU A 2 -22.78 20.44 25.44
CA GLU A 2 -22.90 20.43 23.99
C GLU A 2 -21.63 19.86 23.36
N PHE A 3 -21.77 19.06 22.31
CA PHE A 3 -20.65 18.53 21.53
C PHE A 3 -19.94 19.68 20.80
N PRO A 4 -18.61 19.84 20.91
CA PRO A 4 -17.89 20.81 20.11
C PRO A 4 -17.51 20.16 18.78
N PHE A 5 -18.47 20.02 17.87
CA PHE A 5 -18.15 19.82 16.45
C PHE A 5 -18.75 20.96 15.67
N SER A 6 -17.99 22.06 15.65
CA SER A 6 -18.20 23.17 14.72
C SER A 6 -18.07 22.63 13.29
N PRO A 7 -19.01 22.89 12.38
CA PRO A 7 -18.91 22.48 10.99
C PRO A 7 -17.87 23.38 10.31
N ALA A 8 -16.60 23.00 10.43
CA ALA A 8 -15.53 23.65 9.69
C ALA A 8 -15.71 23.33 8.21
N GLU A 9 -15.82 24.41 7.43
CA GLU A 9 -15.95 24.44 5.98
C GLU A 9 -14.97 23.48 5.30
N LEU A 10 -15.51 22.61 4.44
CA LEU A 10 -14.73 21.75 3.58
C LEU A 10 -13.95 22.61 2.57
N PRO A 11 -12.63 22.46 2.43
CA PRO A 11 -11.89 23.18 1.39
C PRO A 11 -12.23 22.60 0.01
N SER A 12 -12.88 23.41 -0.82
CA SER A 12 -13.24 23.16 -2.23
C SER A 12 -12.05 23.08 -3.21
N SER A 13 -10.85 22.74 -2.75
CA SER A 13 -9.63 22.73 -3.58
C SER A 13 -9.16 21.31 -3.90
N LEU A 14 -9.98 20.55 -4.63
CA LEU A 14 -9.52 19.31 -5.26
C LEU A 14 -10.04 19.15 -6.69
N LEU A 15 -9.99 20.23 -7.47
CA LEU A 15 -10.10 20.19 -8.92
C LEU A 15 -8.96 21.01 -9.52
N HIS A 16 -8.31 20.41 -10.51
CA HIS A 16 -7.24 20.94 -11.37
C HIS A 16 -5.80 20.74 -10.88
N THR A 17 -5.16 19.70 -11.42
CA THR A 17 -3.96 19.92 -12.27
C THR A 17 -3.95 18.88 -13.38
N GLY A 18 -4.40 19.28 -14.56
CA GLY A 18 -4.08 18.59 -15.82
C GLY A 18 -2.61 18.83 -16.14
N GLY A 19 -1.77 17.85 -15.83
CA GLY A 19 -0.36 17.85 -16.23
C GLY A 19 -0.24 17.41 -17.67
N THR A 20 0.01 18.37 -18.57
CA THR A 20 0.38 18.13 -19.97
C THR A 20 1.71 17.38 -20.01
N GLY A 21 1.66 16.11 -20.39
CA GLY A 21 2.84 15.28 -20.65
C GLY A 21 3.59 15.78 -21.88
N LYS A 22 4.66 16.55 -21.67
CA LYS A 22 5.67 16.79 -22.71
C LYS A 22 6.61 15.60 -22.74
N GLY A 23 6.57 14.88 -23.87
CA GLY A 23 7.38 13.70 -24.15
C GLY A 23 8.88 13.98 -24.05
N GLY A 24 9.53 13.24 -23.15
CA GLY A 24 10.98 13.10 -23.14
C GLY A 24 11.40 12.15 -24.25
N THR A 25 12.12 12.68 -25.22
CA THR A 25 12.75 11.95 -26.32
C THR A 25 13.78 10.97 -25.75
N LEU A 26 13.53 9.67 -25.88
CA LEU A 26 14.52 8.63 -25.63
C LEU A 26 15.68 8.79 -26.63
N LYS A 27 16.83 9.28 -26.17
CA LYS A 27 18.08 9.16 -26.91
C LYS A 27 18.58 7.72 -26.81
N SER A 28 18.27 6.93 -27.82
CA SER A 28 18.85 5.61 -28.06
C SER A 28 20.38 5.73 -28.15
N LYS A 29 21.07 5.13 -27.18
CA LYS A 29 22.52 5.05 -27.16
C LYS A 29 22.94 3.84 -27.99
N THR A 30 23.34 4.09 -29.23
CA THR A 30 23.87 3.10 -30.18
C THR A 30 25.06 2.36 -29.56
N MET A 31 24.90 1.04 -29.35
CA MET A 31 26.01 0.15 -29.01
C MET A 31 26.92 0.01 -30.23
N LYS A 32 28.20 0.35 -30.08
CA LYS A 32 29.23 0.02 -31.07
C LYS A 32 29.58 -1.46 -30.92
N LEU A 33 29.25 -2.25 -31.93
CA LEU A 33 29.77 -3.61 -32.11
C LEU A 33 31.30 -3.54 -32.27
N PHE A 34 32.03 -4.30 -31.46
CA PHE A 34 33.42 -4.64 -31.69
C PHE A 34 33.48 -5.63 -32.86
N THR A 35 33.95 -5.17 -34.02
CA THR A 35 34.32 -6.07 -35.12
C THR A 35 35.73 -6.60 -34.88
N GLY A 36 35.82 -7.93 -34.75
CA GLY A 36 37.07 -8.67 -34.74
C GLY A 36 37.84 -8.47 -36.04
N GLY A 37 39.16 -8.32 -35.90
CA GLY A 37 40.11 -8.29 -37.00
C GLY A 37 41.25 -9.25 -36.69
N SER A 38 41.12 -10.49 -37.16
CA SER A 38 42.24 -11.41 -37.33
C SER A 38 43.07 -10.98 -38.54
N LYS A 39 44.41 -10.95 -38.42
CA LYS A 39 45.33 -11.56 -39.40
C LYS A 39 46.80 -11.38 -39.02
N SER A 40 47.42 -12.53 -38.73
CA SER A 40 48.71 -13.01 -39.22
C SER A 40 49.75 -12.01 -39.73
N ARG A 41 50.97 -12.12 -39.18
CA ARG A 41 52.17 -12.23 -40.03
C ARG A 41 53.28 -13.00 -39.31
N LEU A 42 53.55 -14.18 -39.86
CA LEU A 42 54.81 -14.90 -39.74
C LEU A 42 55.91 -14.02 -40.33
N ASP A 43 57.00 -13.82 -39.60
CA ASP A 43 58.31 -13.66 -40.22
C ASP A 43 59.33 -14.42 -39.36
N HIS A 44 60.04 -15.27 -40.07
CA HIS A 44 61.10 -16.14 -39.59
C HIS A 44 62.43 -15.37 -39.54
N ASN A 45 63.27 -15.83 -38.61
CA ASN A 45 64.70 -16.07 -38.75
C ASN A 45 65.72 -15.15 -38.05
N SER A 46 66.58 -15.90 -37.33
CA SER A 46 68.02 -15.71 -37.19
C SER A 46 68.47 -14.70 -36.14
N SER A 47 69.03 -15.19 -35.04
CA SER A 47 70.46 -15.50 -34.98
C SER A 47 70.88 -15.86 -33.54
N LYS A 48 71.87 -16.76 -33.45
CA LYS A 48 73.04 -16.72 -32.55
C LYS A 48 72.78 -16.54 -31.05
N GLU A 49 73.04 -17.55 -30.23
CA GLU A 49 74.35 -18.02 -29.73
C GLU A 49 74.36 -17.72 -28.23
N LYS A 50 74.69 -18.77 -27.45
CA LYS A 50 75.30 -18.73 -26.12
C LYS A 50 74.63 -17.88 -25.04
N GLU A 51 74.02 -18.56 -24.08
CA GLU A 51 74.31 -18.37 -22.64
C GLU A 51 73.53 -19.44 -21.84
N GLU A 52 74.07 -20.66 -21.82
CA GLU A 52 73.72 -21.66 -20.81
C GLU A 52 74.55 -21.38 -19.56
N GLY A 53 73.97 -20.59 -18.65
CA GLY A 53 74.63 -20.28 -17.38
C GLY A 53 73.87 -19.29 -16.53
N ASP A 54 72.54 -19.24 -16.59
CA ASP A 54 71.74 -18.30 -15.77
C ASP A 54 70.24 -18.70 -15.67
N THR A 55 69.94 -19.98 -15.91
CA THR A 55 68.59 -20.46 -16.27
C THR A 55 67.69 -20.73 -15.06
N MET A 56 68.25 -21.04 -13.88
CA MET A 56 67.45 -21.36 -12.69
C MET A 56 66.86 -20.10 -12.04
N ASP A 57 67.63 -19.02 -11.92
CA ASP A 57 67.16 -17.76 -11.32
C ASP A 57 66.12 -17.05 -12.20
N LYS A 58 66.23 -17.14 -13.54
CA LYS A 58 65.21 -16.62 -14.46
C LYS A 58 63.91 -17.44 -14.43
N LEU A 59 63.97 -18.76 -14.17
CA LEU A 59 62.79 -19.60 -14.01
C LEU A 59 62.07 -19.34 -12.67
N LEU A 60 62.82 -19.24 -11.57
CA LEU A 60 62.29 -18.86 -10.25
C LEU A 60 61.69 -17.44 -10.28
N SER A 61 62.32 -16.50 -10.99
CA SER A 61 61.79 -15.14 -11.19
C SER A 61 60.50 -15.10 -12.02
N LYS A 62 60.36 -15.95 -13.05
CA LYS A 62 59.12 -16.07 -13.85
C LYS A 62 57.98 -16.71 -13.07
N GLN A 63 58.27 -17.71 -12.23
CA GLN A 63 57.27 -18.35 -11.38
C GLN A 63 56.79 -17.43 -10.25
N GLY A 64 57.70 -16.61 -9.68
CA GLY A 64 57.32 -15.55 -8.73
C GLY A 64 56.42 -14.47 -9.36
N ARG A 65 56.70 -14.06 -10.60
CA ARG A 65 55.88 -13.05 -11.32
C ARG A 65 54.49 -13.56 -11.68
N THR A 66 54.35 -14.82 -12.05
CA THR A 66 53.04 -15.42 -12.36
C THR A 66 52.16 -15.56 -11.12
N ALA A 67 52.72 -15.99 -9.99
CA ALA A 67 52.03 -16.02 -8.71
C ALA A 67 51.59 -14.62 -8.24
N LEU A 68 52.47 -13.62 -8.38
CA LEU A 68 52.15 -12.23 -8.03
C LEU A 68 51.03 -11.65 -8.90
N ASN A 69 51.08 -11.87 -10.22
CA ASN A 69 50.01 -11.43 -11.13
C ASN A 69 48.68 -12.09 -10.81
N HIS A 70 48.67 -13.39 -10.50
CA HIS A 70 47.46 -14.10 -10.07
C HIS A 70 46.89 -13.49 -8.78
N LEU A 71 47.74 -13.19 -7.80
CA LEU A 71 47.33 -12.61 -6.52
C LEU A 71 46.73 -11.22 -6.71
N ILE A 72 47.32 -10.39 -7.59
CA ILE A 72 46.78 -9.08 -7.98
C ILE A 72 45.41 -9.23 -8.67
N THR A 73 45.27 -10.15 -9.63
CA THR A 73 44.00 -10.39 -10.33
C THR A 73 42.91 -10.82 -9.35
N THR A 74 43.18 -11.77 -8.45
CA THR A 74 42.21 -12.19 -7.43
C THR A 74 41.82 -11.07 -6.47
N ALA A 75 42.76 -10.21 -6.07
CA ALA A 75 42.46 -9.06 -5.22
C ALA A 75 41.56 -8.02 -5.93
N LEU A 76 41.74 -7.83 -7.24
CA LEU A 76 40.89 -6.96 -8.05
C LEU A 76 39.48 -7.54 -8.22
N GLU A 77 39.36 -8.84 -8.46
CA GLU A 77 38.08 -9.54 -8.55
C GLU A 77 37.30 -9.46 -7.22
N ILE A 78 37.97 -9.68 -6.08
CA ILE A 78 37.36 -9.56 -4.76
C ILE A 78 36.85 -8.14 -4.52
N LYS A 79 37.64 -7.11 -4.86
CA LYS A 79 37.19 -5.70 -4.76
C LYS A 79 35.98 -5.41 -5.63
N GLN A 80 35.99 -5.88 -6.87
CA GLN A 80 34.86 -5.71 -7.79
C GLN A 80 33.59 -6.38 -7.25
N GLN A 81 33.70 -7.59 -6.70
CA GLN A 81 32.59 -8.29 -6.06
C GLN A 81 32.05 -7.54 -4.84
N GLN A 82 32.94 -6.96 -4.02
CA GLN A 82 32.53 -6.13 -2.88
C GLN A 82 31.76 -4.88 -3.33
N ASP A 83 32.22 -4.20 -4.38
CA ASP A 83 31.55 -3.02 -4.93
C ASP A 83 30.16 -3.37 -5.49
N ASP A 84 30.04 -4.50 -6.19
CA ASP A 84 28.77 -4.95 -6.75
C ASP A 84 27.79 -5.38 -5.65
N MET A 85 28.29 -6.03 -4.59
CA MET A 85 27.50 -6.30 -3.39
C MET A 85 27.01 -5.01 -2.73
N TRP A 86 27.87 -4.00 -2.59
CA TRP A 86 27.49 -2.69 -2.06
C TRP A 86 26.40 -2.01 -2.89
N LYS A 87 26.50 -2.03 -4.23
CA LYS A 87 25.45 -1.51 -5.12
C LYS A 87 24.12 -2.22 -4.89
N ILE A 88 24.13 -3.53 -4.73
CA ILE A 88 22.91 -4.31 -4.44
C ILE A 88 22.31 -3.89 -3.10
N VAL A 89 23.12 -3.77 -2.04
CA VAL A 89 22.66 -3.33 -0.71
C VAL A 89 22.03 -1.94 -0.77
N VAL A 90 22.64 -1.02 -1.52
CA VAL A 90 22.13 0.33 -1.73
C VAL A 90 20.77 0.29 -2.44
N VAL A 91 20.67 -0.44 -3.56
CA VAL A 91 19.41 -0.58 -4.30
C VAL A 91 18.32 -1.19 -3.44
N GLN A 92 18.61 -2.27 -2.70
CA GLN A 92 17.66 -2.89 -1.78
C GLN A 92 17.19 -1.91 -0.69
N SER A 93 18.10 -1.08 -0.17
CA SER A 93 17.76 -0.05 0.82
C SER A 93 16.80 1.00 0.26
N TYR A 94 17.02 1.45 -0.98
CA TYR A 94 16.10 2.35 -1.67
C TYR A 94 14.74 1.71 -1.93
N VAL A 95 14.71 0.46 -2.38
CA VAL A 95 13.45 -0.29 -2.63
C VAL A 95 12.66 -0.45 -1.33
N ARG A 96 13.30 -0.90 -0.24
CA ARG A 96 12.64 -1.02 1.08
C ARG A 96 12.07 0.31 1.55
N ARG A 97 12.84 1.40 1.44
CA ARG A 97 12.38 2.76 1.81
C ARG A 97 11.21 3.22 0.93
N PHE A 98 11.24 2.95 -0.36
CA PHE A 98 10.16 3.28 -1.29
C PHE A 98 8.87 2.52 -0.93
N LEU A 99 8.96 1.21 -0.72
CA LEU A 99 7.82 0.38 -0.34
C LEU A 99 7.23 0.82 1.01
N ALA A 100 8.07 1.09 2.01
CA ALA A 100 7.63 1.60 3.30
C ALA A 100 6.90 2.95 3.18
N ARG A 101 7.43 3.89 2.37
CA ARG A 101 6.77 5.18 2.10
C ARG A 101 5.43 4.99 1.39
N ARG A 102 5.36 4.10 0.40
CA ARG A 102 4.12 3.78 -0.33
C ARG A 102 3.07 3.19 0.60
N GLN A 103 3.45 2.23 1.43
CA GLN A 103 2.55 1.61 2.42
C GLN A 103 2.07 2.63 3.46
N ARG A 104 2.97 3.47 3.98
CA ARG A 104 2.60 4.54 4.92
C ARG A 104 1.59 5.52 4.32
N LYS A 105 1.78 5.94 3.05
CA LYS A 105 0.81 6.79 2.35
C LYS A 105 -0.56 6.11 2.23
N ARG A 106 -0.59 4.83 1.84
CA ARG A 106 -1.83 4.06 1.76
C ARG A 106 -2.53 3.96 3.12
N LEU A 107 -1.78 3.64 4.19
CA LEU A 107 -2.35 3.57 5.54
C LEU A 107 -2.85 4.93 6.02
N SER A 108 -2.13 6.01 5.71
CA SER A 108 -2.55 7.38 6.03
C SER A 108 -3.86 7.76 5.35
N LEU A 109 -4.03 7.42 4.07
CA LEU A 109 -5.29 7.68 3.34
C LEU A 109 -6.45 6.90 3.97
N LEU A 110 -6.23 5.61 4.29
CA LEU A 110 -7.22 4.78 4.95
C LEU A 110 -7.55 5.31 6.35
N SER A 111 -6.57 5.77 7.12
CA SER A 111 -6.82 6.35 8.45
C SER A 111 -7.56 7.68 8.39
N CYS A 112 -7.35 8.50 7.35
CA CYS A 112 -8.10 9.74 7.16
C CYS A 112 -9.56 9.50 6.76
N GLN A 113 -9.87 8.41 6.03
CA GLN A 113 -11.24 8.10 5.62
C GLN A 113 -12.07 7.37 6.68
N LYS A 114 -11.43 6.55 7.51
CA LYS A 114 -12.08 5.81 8.61
C LYS A 114 -13.00 6.65 9.51
N PRO A 115 -12.57 7.80 10.07
CA PRO A 115 -13.43 8.60 10.93
C PRO A 115 -14.64 9.16 10.17
N HIS A 116 -14.49 9.49 8.89
CA HIS A 116 -15.59 10.01 8.08
C HIS A 116 -16.64 8.93 7.79
N CYS A 117 -16.23 7.73 7.36
CA CYS A 117 -17.15 6.63 7.14
C CYS A 117 -17.86 6.21 8.45
N PHE A 118 -17.13 6.18 9.55
CA PHE A 118 -17.70 5.86 10.86
C PHE A 118 -18.73 6.91 11.31
N HIS A 119 -18.43 8.19 11.12
CA HIS A 119 -19.37 9.28 11.42
C HIS A 119 -20.64 9.19 10.56
N GLN A 120 -20.51 8.92 9.25
CA GLN A 120 -21.67 8.71 8.38
C GLN A 120 -22.52 7.51 8.82
N LEU A 121 -21.89 6.39 9.20
CA LEU A 121 -22.59 5.23 9.72
C LEU A 121 -23.39 5.57 10.98
N LEU A 122 -22.75 6.28 11.93
CA LEU A 122 -23.41 6.72 13.16
C LEU A 122 -24.62 7.61 12.90
N LEU A 123 -24.51 8.56 11.96
CA LEU A 123 -25.61 9.45 11.59
C LEU A 123 -26.77 8.69 10.94
N LYS A 124 -26.48 7.76 10.03
CA LYS A 124 -27.49 6.93 9.37
C LYS A 124 -28.21 6.01 10.36
N GLU A 125 -27.46 5.40 11.26
CA GLU A 125 -28.03 4.55 12.30
C GLU A 125 -28.95 5.34 13.22
N LYS A 126 -28.51 6.54 13.66
CA LYS A 126 -29.35 7.44 14.46
C LYS A 126 -30.66 7.77 13.76
N ALA A 127 -30.59 8.14 12.47
CA ALA A 127 -31.78 8.47 11.69
C ALA A 127 -32.73 7.27 11.60
N TYR A 128 -32.18 6.08 11.35
CA TYR A 128 -32.97 4.86 11.25
C TYR A 128 -33.70 4.50 12.56
N VAL A 129 -33.03 4.64 13.71
CA VAL A 129 -33.66 4.45 15.03
C VAL A 129 -34.81 5.45 15.25
N VAL A 130 -34.62 6.71 14.85
CA VAL A 130 -35.68 7.75 14.93
C VAL A 130 -36.87 7.39 14.04
N ASP A 131 -36.63 6.89 12.83
CA ASP A 131 -37.70 6.48 11.92
C ASP A 131 -38.47 5.28 12.49
N LEU A 132 -37.78 4.25 12.99
CA LEU A 132 -38.42 3.10 13.66
C LEU A 132 -39.22 3.51 14.89
N THR A 133 -38.68 4.41 15.70
CA THR A 133 -39.38 4.99 16.85
C THR A 133 -40.65 5.71 16.43
N THR A 134 -40.58 6.47 15.34
CA THR A 134 -41.72 7.19 14.77
C THR A 134 -42.78 6.22 14.26
N ILE A 135 -42.39 5.18 13.51
CA ILE A 135 -43.33 4.15 13.03
C ILE A 135 -44.03 3.47 14.22
N THR A 136 -43.26 3.11 15.24
CA THR A 136 -43.78 2.43 16.45
C THR A 136 -44.76 3.33 17.21
N ASN A 137 -44.37 4.57 17.50
CA ASN A 137 -45.16 5.48 18.33
C ASN A 137 -46.34 6.11 17.61
N SER A 138 -46.20 6.44 16.32
CA SER A 138 -47.23 7.12 15.55
C SER A 138 -48.22 6.16 14.90
N PHE A 139 -47.84 4.90 14.64
CA PHE A 139 -48.69 3.96 13.91
C PHE A 139 -48.97 2.67 14.68
N LEU A 140 -47.95 1.94 15.17
CA LEU A 140 -48.17 0.64 15.82
C LEU A 140 -48.98 0.77 17.10
N TYR A 141 -48.53 1.58 18.07
CA TYR A 141 -49.22 1.69 19.36
C TYR A 141 -50.64 2.25 19.25
N PRO A 142 -50.91 3.31 18.44
CA PRO A 142 -52.27 3.76 18.20
C PRO A 142 -53.15 2.68 17.57
N SER A 143 -52.64 1.92 16.60
CA SER A 143 -53.39 0.83 15.95
C SER A 143 -53.72 -0.29 16.93
N LEU A 144 -52.76 -0.70 17.76
CA LEU A 144 -52.98 -1.69 18.82
C LEU A 144 -54.01 -1.21 19.85
N ALA A 145 -53.96 0.06 20.24
CA ALA A 145 -54.92 0.64 21.17
C ALA A 145 -56.34 0.65 20.58
N LEU A 146 -56.49 0.97 19.30
CA LEU A 146 -57.76 0.94 18.58
C LEU A 146 -58.32 -0.49 18.46
N ALA A 147 -57.47 -1.47 18.09
CA ALA A 147 -57.88 -2.87 17.98
C ALA A 147 -58.36 -3.44 19.34
N LYS A 148 -57.67 -3.08 20.43
CA LYS A 148 -58.04 -3.48 21.80
C LYS A 148 -59.38 -2.85 22.25
N ARG A 149 -59.64 -1.58 21.92
CA ARG A 149 -60.89 -0.88 22.29
C ARG A 149 -62.08 -1.30 21.43
N GLY A 150 -61.87 -1.58 20.15
CA GLY A 150 -62.94 -1.78 19.18
C GLY A 150 -63.59 -3.17 19.22
N HIS A 151 -63.05 -4.15 19.96
CA HIS A 151 -63.50 -5.56 19.89
C HIS A 151 -63.71 -6.05 18.43
N GLY A 152 -62.84 -5.63 17.50
CA GLY A 152 -62.95 -5.96 16.07
C GLY A 152 -63.96 -5.15 15.24
N LYS A 153 -64.70 -4.19 15.82
CA LYS A 153 -65.68 -3.35 15.10
C LYS A 153 -65.05 -2.32 14.16
N HIS A 154 -63.75 -2.04 14.29
CA HIS A 154 -63.03 -1.07 13.47
C HIS A 154 -62.30 -1.68 12.26
N GLY A 155 -62.59 -2.95 11.94
CA GLY A 155 -62.11 -3.59 10.72
C GLY A 155 -60.62 -3.95 10.70
N ILE A 156 -59.87 -3.68 11.77
CA ILE A 156 -58.47 -4.06 11.90
C ILE A 156 -58.33 -5.00 13.09
N ASN A 157 -57.92 -6.24 12.81
CA ASN A 157 -57.66 -7.26 13.81
C ASN A 157 -56.22 -7.15 14.35
N THR A 158 -55.99 -7.57 15.59
CA THR A 158 -54.64 -7.61 16.19
C THR A 158 -53.69 -8.48 15.38
N LYS A 159 -54.18 -9.59 14.80
CA LYS A 159 -53.38 -10.46 13.91
C LYS A 159 -52.95 -9.75 12.62
N GLU A 160 -53.77 -8.87 12.07
CA GLU A 160 -53.43 -8.11 10.87
C GLU A 160 -52.38 -7.05 11.20
N ILE A 161 -52.52 -6.38 12.35
CA ILE A 161 -51.50 -5.45 12.86
C ILE A 161 -50.17 -6.17 13.06
N GLU A 162 -50.18 -7.34 13.71
CA GLU A 162 -48.99 -8.17 13.90
C GLU A 162 -48.38 -8.60 12.54
N THR A 163 -49.21 -8.86 11.53
CA THR A 163 -48.72 -9.18 10.17
C THR A 163 -48.10 -7.97 9.48
N ILE A 164 -48.68 -6.77 9.64
CA ILE A 164 -48.22 -5.53 8.98
C ILE A 164 -46.92 -5.02 9.60
N PHE A 165 -46.87 -4.95 10.93
CA PHE A 165 -45.74 -4.38 11.65
C PHE A 165 -44.69 -5.43 12.03
N GLY A 166 -45.05 -6.72 12.03
CA GLY A 166 -44.13 -7.81 12.32
C GLY A 166 -43.38 -7.60 13.64
N ASN A 167 -42.07 -7.86 13.60
CA ASN A 167 -41.18 -7.76 14.74
C ASN A 167 -40.51 -6.37 14.84
N ILE A 168 -41.23 -5.29 14.51
CA ILE A 168 -40.64 -3.94 14.47
C ILE A 168 -40.10 -3.49 15.84
N GLU A 169 -40.70 -3.93 16.95
CA GLU A 169 -40.23 -3.61 18.29
C GLU A 169 -38.89 -4.29 18.60
N GLU A 170 -38.71 -5.55 18.19
CA GLU A 170 -37.43 -6.25 18.33
C GLU A 170 -36.36 -5.63 17.44
N ILE A 171 -36.71 -5.23 16.22
CA ILE A 171 -35.81 -4.53 15.30
C ILE A 171 -35.39 -3.18 15.90
N LEU A 172 -36.33 -2.40 16.45
CA LEU A 172 -36.02 -1.14 17.12
C LEU A 172 -35.04 -1.35 18.27
N LYS A 173 -35.31 -2.29 19.19
CA LYS A 173 -34.41 -2.59 20.31
C LYS A 173 -33.01 -3.01 19.86
N LEU A 174 -32.93 -3.81 18.80
CA LEU A 174 -31.65 -4.23 18.22
C LEU A 174 -30.85 -3.03 17.71
N HIS A 175 -31.49 -2.14 16.95
CA HIS A 175 -30.85 -0.96 16.36
C HIS A 175 -30.52 0.13 17.41
N GLU A 176 -31.32 0.27 18.47
CA GLU A 176 -30.97 1.09 19.63
C GLU A 176 -29.67 0.60 20.28
N GLY A 177 -29.56 -0.71 20.54
CA GLY A 177 -28.33 -1.30 21.09
C GLY A 177 -27.13 -1.14 20.16
N LEU A 178 -27.32 -1.33 18.84
CA LEU A 178 -26.28 -1.13 17.84
C LEU A 178 -25.79 0.33 17.80
N TYR A 179 -26.72 1.29 17.82
CA TYR A 179 -26.41 2.70 17.89
C TYR A 179 -25.61 3.06 19.15
N GLU A 180 -26.00 2.55 20.31
CA GLU A 180 -25.27 2.79 21.57
C GLU A 180 -23.84 2.24 21.52
N GLU A 181 -23.64 1.04 20.98
CA GLU A 181 -22.30 0.47 20.80
C GLU A 181 -21.46 1.30 19.82
N LEU A 182 -22.05 1.78 18.73
CA LEU A 182 -21.38 2.69 17.79
C LEU A 182 -20.98 4.00 18.48
N VAL A 183 -21.86 4.62 19.27
CA VAL A 183 -21.53 5.81 20.08
C VAL A 183 -20.36 5.51 21.02
N ARG A 184 -20.37 4.35 21.69
CA ARG A 184 -19.30 3.92 22.60
C ARG A 184 -17.97 3.71 21.90
N CYS A 185 -17.98 3.13 20.69
CA CYS A 185 -16.79 2.94 19.87
C CYS A 185 -16.22 4.27 19.39
N GLY A 186 -17.08 5.22 19.02
CA GLY A 186 -16.66 6.58 18.62
C GLY A 186 -15.93 7.33 19.73
N LYS A 187 -16.34 7.18 20.99
CA LYS A 187 -15.68 7.81 22.15
C LYS A 187 -14.28 7.26 22.41
N ARG A 188 -14.10 5.93 22.26
CA ARG A 188 -12.81 5.26 22.51
C ARG A 188 -11.73 5.55 21.46
N GLY A 189 -12.11 5.97 20.26
CA GLY A 189 -11.16 6.29 19.18
C GLY A 189 -10.65 7.73 19.16
N GLY A 190 -11.10 8.57 20.10
CA GLY A 190 -10.71 9.98 20.20
C GLY A 190 -9.74 10.30 21.35
N GLU A 191 -9.36 9.30 22.15
CA GLU A 191 -8.28 9.36 23.16
C GLU A 191 -6.96 8.89 22.53
#